data_AF-A0A7J8QUU9-F1
#
_entry.id   AF-A0A7J8QUU9-F1
#
_cell.length_a   1.000
_cell.length_b   1.000
_cell.length_c   1.000
_cell.angle_alpha   90.00
_cell.angle_beta   90.00
_cell.angle_gamma   90.00
#
_symmetry.space_group_name_H-M   'P 1'
#
loop_
_entity.id
_entity.type
_entity.pdbx_description
1 polymer ?
#
loop_
_entity_poly.entity_id
_entity_poly.type
_entity_poly.pdbx_seq_one_letter_code
_entity_poly.pdbx_strand_id
1 'polypeptide(L)'
;YCVVAVESVGRQVPIAFLERIKEDFTKRYGGGKSATASANGLSKEFGPKLKEHMEYCIDHPEEISKIAKVKAQVSEVKGVMMENIE
;
A
#
# COMPACT_ATOMS: atom_id res chain seq x y z
N TYR A 1 6.02 0.51 4.82
CA TYR A 1 5.62 0.42 3.41
C TYR A 1 5.64 1.82 2.84
N CYS A 2 6.15 2.00 1.61
CA CYS A 2 6.28 3.30 0.95
C CYS A 2 5.84 3.16 -0.52
N VAL A 3 5.27 4.22 -1.08
CA VAL A 3 4.87 4.32 -2.49
C VAL A 3 5.14 5.74 -2.96
N VAL A 4 5.57 5.88 -4.20
CA VAL A 4 5.73 7.18 -4.87
C VAL A 4 4.70 7.24 -5.98
N ALA A 5 3.94 8.33 -6.03
CA ALA A 5 2.96 8.59 -7.07
C ALA A 5 3.08 10.03 -7.53
N VAL A 6 2.79 10.28 -8.80
CA VAL A 6 2.67 11.65 -9.32
C VAL A 6 1.46 12.32 -8.67
N GLU A 7 1.54 13.64 -8.47
CA GLU A 7 0.52 14.41 -7.75
C GLU A 7 -0.90 14.20 -8.31
N SER A 8 -1.02 14.06 -9.63
CA SER A 8 -2.30 13.87 -10.33
C SER A 8 -3.03 12.56 -9.97
N VAL A 9 -2.35 11.56 -9.41
CA VAL A 9 -2.96 10.32 -8.93
C VAL A 9 -3.79 10.56 -7.66
N GLY A 10 -3.52 11.66 -6.95
CA GLY A 10 -4.16 11.97 -5.67
C GLY A 10 -3.75 11.00 -4.56
N ARG A 11 -4.36 11.16 -3.38
CA ARG A 11 -3.92 10.43 -2.16
C ARG A 11 -4.65 9.11 -1.94
N GLN A 12 -5.85 8.94 -2.49
CA GLN A 12 -6.68 7.77 -2.20
C GLN A 12 -6.10 6.48 -2.78
N VAL A 13 -5.65 6.53 -4.02
CA VAL A 13 -5.09 5.36 -4.73
C VAL A 13 -3.80 4.86 -4.07
N PRO A 14 -2.80 5.71 -3.76
CA PRO A 14 -1.57 5.27 -3.10
C PRO A 14 -1.80 4.78 -1.66
N ILE A 15 -2.70 5.41 -0.91
CA ILE A 15 -3.05 4.96 0.45
C ILE A 15 -3.68 3.57 0.40
N ALA A 16 -4.66 3.35 -0.48
CA ALA A 16 -5.32 2.06 -0.61
C ALA A 16 -4.36 0.97 -1.11
N PHE A 17 -3.46 1.30 -2.04
CA PHE A 17 -2.39 0.41 -2.46
C PHE A 17 -1.51 -0.01 -1.28
N LEU A 18 -1.03 0.96 -0.48
CA LEU A 18 -0.20 0.68 0.70
C LEU A 18 -0.89 -0.24 1.71
N GLU A 19 -2.19 -0.08 1.92
CA GLU A 19 -2.96 -0.96 2.79
C GLU A 19 -3.06 -2.38 2.23
N ARG A 20 -3.42 -2.53 0.95
CA ARG A 20 -3.55 -3.84 0.32
C ARG A 20 -2.22 -4.61 0.36
N ILE A 21 -1.11 -3.96 0.03
CA ILE A 21 0.20 -4.62 0.08
C ILE A 21 0.61 -4.95 1.51
N LYS A 22 0.27 -4.10 2.49
CA LYS A 22 0.56 -4.36 3.91
C LYS A 22 -0.19 -5.58 4.40
N GLU A 23 -1.48 -5.69 4.07
CA GLU A 23 -2.31 -6.82 4.46
C GLU A 23 -1.81 -8.12 3.82
N ASP A 24 -1.58 -8.11 2.50
CA ASP A 24 -1.10 -9.30 1.77
C ASP A 24 0.30 -9.73 2.23
N PHE A 25 1.22 -8.77 2.42
CA PHE A 25 2.57 -9.06 2.93
C PHE A 25 2.52 -9.64 4.34
N THR A 26 1.73 -9.05 5.25
CA THR A 26 1.60 -9.54 6.63
C THR A 26 0.95 -10.92 6.67
N LYS A 27 -0.03 -11.19 5.81
CA LYS A 27 -0.68 -12.51 5.71
C LYS A 27 0.29 -13.59 5.23
N ARG A 28 1.21 -13.28 4.31
CA ARG A 28 2.16 -14.24 3.73
C ARG A 28 3.42 -14.45 4.56
N TYR A 29 3.94 -13.37 5.14
CA TYR A 29 5.27 -13.38 5.78
C TYR A 29 5.25 -12.98 7.25
N GLY A 30 4.08 -12.63 7.79
CA GLY A 30 3.90 -12.37 9.22
C GLY A 30 4.32 -13.58 10.05
N GLY A 31 4.85 -13.31 11.25
CA GLY A 31 5.21 -14.37 12.20
C GLY A 31 6.59 -15.00 12.02
N GLY A 32 7.49 -14.44 11.20
CA GLY A 32 8.92 -14.78 11.28
C GLY A 32 9.71 -14.58 9.99
N LYS A 33 9.15 -14.94 8.83
CA LYS A 33 9.85 -14.82 7.55
C LYS A 33 10.19 -13.37 7.20
N SER A 34 9.33 -12.41 7.54
CA SER A 34 9.63 -10.99 7.33
C SER A 34 10.72 -10.44 8.26
N ALA A 35 10.94 -11.05 9.43
CA ALA A 35 11.91 -10.59 10.42
C ALA A 35 13.33 -11.13 10.16
N THR A 36 13.45 -12.27 9.47
CA THR A 36 14.72 -12.93 9.19
C THR A 36 15.15 -12.85 7.72
N ALA A 37 14.32 -12.24 6.85
CA ALA A 37 14.66 -12.06 5.46
C ALA A 37 15.89 -11.15 5.30
N SER A 38 16.86 -11.59 4.50
CA SER A 38 17.94 -10.73 4.04
C SER A 38 17.41 -9.64 3.10
N ALA A 39 18.19 -8.58 2.91
CA ALA A 39 17.87 -7.53 1.95
C ALA A 39 17.55 -8.15 0.57
N ASN A 40 16.43 -7.73 -0.03
CA ASN A 40 15.89 -8.26 -1.29
C ASN A 40 15.48 -9.74 -1.29
N GLY A 41 15.50 -10.45 -0.15
CA GLY A 41 15.19 -11.88 -0.07
C GLY A 41 13.75 -12.24 -0.44
N LEU A 42 12.82 -11.28 -0.38
CA LEU A 42 11.40 -11.47 -0.72
C LEU A 42 11.00 -10.81 -2.05
N SER A 43 11.91 -10.07 -2.69
CA SER A 43 11.59 -9.24 -3.87
C SER A 43 11.13 -10.08 -5.07
N LYS A 44 11.72 -11.27 -5.27
CA LYS A 44 11.34 -12.17 -6.38
C LYS A 44 9.93 -12.73 -6.24
N GLU A 45 9.50 -12.98 -5.00
CA GLU A 45 8.18 -13.57 -4.72
C GLU A 45 7.08 -12.50 -4.63
N PHE A 46 7.39 -11.39 -3.95
CA PHE A 46 6.40 -10.34 -3.70
C PHE A 46 6.37 -9.24 -4.78
N GLY A 47 7.45 -9.09 -5.56
CA GLY A 47 7.54 -8.10 -6.65
C GLY A 47 6.42 -8.20 -7.69
N PRO A 48 6.10 -9.39 -8.23
CA PRO A 48 4.96 -9.56 -9.14
C PRO A 48 3.64 -9.16 -8.50
N LYS A 49 3.46 -9.42 -7.20
CA LYS A 49 2.26 -9.05 -6.45
C LYS A 49 2.14 -7.54 -6.24
N LEU A 50 3.25 -6.85 -5.99
CA LEU A 50 3.26 -5.38 -5.96
C LEU A 50 2.78 -4.80 -7.30
N LYS A 51 3.23 -5.38 -8.42
CA LYS A 51 2.79 -4.95 -9.76
C LYS A 51 1.29 -5.18 -9.97
N GLU A 52 0.79 -6.39 -9.70
CA GLU A 52 -0.64 -6.72 -9.80
C GLU A 52 -1.51 -5.78 -8.95
N HIS A 53 -1.13 -5.53 -7.69
CA HIS A 53 -1.86 -4.62 -6.81
C HIS A 53 -1.83 -3.18 -7.33
N MET A 54 -0.74 -2.74 -7.95
CA MET A 54 -0.62 -1.39 -8.49
C MET A 54 -1.48 -1.20 -9.74
N GLU A 55 -1.44 -2.15 -10.68
CA GLU A 55 -2.29 -2.17 -11.87
C GLU A 55 -3.77 -2.16 -11.47
N TYR A 56 -4.17 -3.03 -10.55
CA TYR A 56 -5.55 -3.07 -10.06
C TYR A 56 -6.01 -1.74 -9.45
N CYS A 57 -5.14 -1.07 -8.67
CA CYS A 57 -5.51 0.20 -8.04
C CYS A 57 -5.67 1.34 -9.05
N ILE A 58 -4.97 1.27 -10.18
CA ILE A 58 -5.05 2.25 -11.28
C ILE A 58 -6.26 1.96 -12.19
N ASP A 59 -6.54 0.69 -12.47
CA ASP A 59 -7.64 0.29 -13.36
C ASP A 59 -9.02 0.39 -12.69
N HIS A 60 -9.07 0.35 -11.35
CA HIS A 60 -10.32 0.39 -10.58
C HIS A 60 -10.37 1.54 -9.54
N PRO A 61 -10.15 2.79 -9.93
CA PRO A 61 -10.05 3.91 -8.99
C PRO A 61 -11.36 4.17 -8.24
N GLU A 62 -12.51 3.89 -8.85
CA GLU A 62 -13.84 4.05 -8.26
C GLU A 62 -14.09 3.10 -7.07
N GLU A 63 -13.71 1.83 -7.20
CA GLU A 63 -13.82 0.85 -6.11
C GLU A 63 -12.86 1.20 -4.98
N ILE A 64 -11.62 1.54 -5.36
CA ILE A 64 -10.57 1.93 -4.44
C ILE A 64 -10.97 3.18 -3.66
N SER A 65 -11.54 4.19 -4.32
CA SER A 65 -12.02 5.41 -3.68
C SER A 65 -13.13 5.13 -2.67
N LYS A 66 -14.06 4.21 -2.96
CA LYS A 66 -15.11 3.81 -2.01
C LYS A 66 -14.54 3.15 -0.77
N ILE A 67 -13.63 2.18 -0.93
CA ILE A 67 -12.99 1.47 0.18
C ILE A 67 -12.13 2.45 1.00
N ALA A 68 -11.37 3.32 0.32
CA ALA A 68 -10.53 4.33 0.95
C ALA A 68 -11.37 5.35 1.74
N LYS A 69 -12.53 5.78 1.23
CA LYS A 69 -13.44 6.68 1.96
C LYS A 69 -13.99 6.05 3.23
N VAL A 70 -14.45 4.80 3.15
CA VAL A 70 -14.96 4.07 4.33
C VAL A 70 -13.87 3.90 5.37
N LYS A 71 -12.65 3.55 4.96
CA LYS A 71 -11.52 3.39 5.89
C LYS A 71 -10.93 4.70 6.38
N ALA A 72 -10.96 5.78 5.59
CA ALA A 72 -10.52 7.11 6.03
C ALA A 72 -11.36 7.62 7.19
N GLN A 73 -12.68 7.41 7.18
CA GLN A 73 -13.54 7.72 8.34
C GLN A 73 -13.13 6.94 9.61
N VAL A 74 -12.52 5.76 9.45
CA VAL A 74 -11.97 4.98 10.57
C VAL A 74 -10.54 5.41 10.95
N SER A 75 -9.78 6.02 10.02
CA SER A 75 -8.37 6.39 10.20
C SER A 75 -8.14 7.85 10.62
N GLU A 76 -9.14 8.74 10.58
CA GLU A 76 -9.05 10.13 11.05
C GLU A 76 -8.57 10.27 12.51
N VAL A 77 -8.58 9.18 13.29
CA VAL A 77 -8.00 9.10 14.64
C VAL A 77 -6.46 8.93 14.67
N LYS A 78 -5.79 8.61 13.55
CA LYS A 78 -4.34 8.45 13.45
C LYS A 78 -3.78 9.40 12.38
N GLY A 79 -3.32 10.58 12.83
CA GLY A 79 -2.84 11.68 12.00
C GLY A 79 -1.87 11.27 10.89
N VAL A 80 -2.33 11.38 9.65
CA VAL A 80 -1.48 11.37 8.45
C VAL A 80 -0.80 12.73 8.40
N MET A 81 0.42 12.83 8.95
CA MET A 81 1.21 14.05 8.89
C MET A 81 1.75 14.24 7.47
N MET A 82 1.53 15.43 6.90
CA MET A 82 2.08 15.83 5.61
C MET A 82 3.34 16.64 5.84
N GLU A 83 4.49 16.07 5.49
CA GLU A 83 5.76 16.78 5.43
C GLU A 83 6.28 16.72 3.99
N ASN A 84 6.79 17.84 3.48
CA ASN A 84 7.42 17.88 2.16
C ASN A 84 8.76 17.14 2.22
N ILE A 85 9.12 16.41 1.17
CA ILE A 85 10.47 15.85 1.02
C ILE A 85 11.35 16.96 0.44
N GLU A 86 12.26 17.53 1.25
CA GLU A 86 13.33 18.42 0.79
C GLU A 86 14.54 17.65 0.25
#